data_AF-A0A7K0BV38-F1
#
_entry.id   AF-A0A7K0BV38-F1
#
_cell.length_a   1.000
_cell.length_b   1.000
_cell.length_c   1.000
_cell.angle_alpha   90.00
_cell.angle_beta   90.00
_cell.angle_gamma   90.00
#
_symmetry.space_group_name_H-M   'P 1'
#
loop_
_entity.id
_entity.type
_entity.pdbx_description
1 polymer ?
#
loop_
_entity_poly.entity_id
_entity_poly.type
_entity_poly.pdbx_seq_one_letter_code
_entity_poly.pdbx_strand_id
1 'polypeptide(L)' 'MTIPTHPDDQALARLRRDFRGHRIWRSVRSDGLLGDWCATLHDPSAGVDLTVIQDTAEALREALLVEAARGKQRQAAR' A
#
# COMPACT_ATOMS: atom_id res chain seq x y z
N MET A 1 -7.21 18.37 -21.77
CA MET A 1 -8.28 17.85 -20.89
C MET A 1 -7.64 17.49 -19.57
N THR A 2 -7.69 18.39 -18.60
CA THR A 2 -7.08 18.22 -17.28
C THR A 2 -8.08 17.46 -16.42
N ILE A 3 -7.87 16.16 -16.24
CA ILE A 3 -8.69 15.35 -15.33
C ILE A 3 -8.45 15.93 -13.93
N PRO A 4 -9.48 16.40 -13.20
CA PRO A 4 -9.30 16.84 -11.83
C PRO A 4 -8.71 15.67 -11.06
N THR A 5 -7.44 15.80 -10.68
CA THR A 5 -6.71 14.72 -10.02
C THR A 5 -7.29 14.61 -8.62
N HIS A 6 -8.11 13.59 -8.39
CA HIS A 6 -8.74 13.34 -7.09
C HIS A 6 -7.62 13.27 -6.02
N PRO A 7 -7.80 13.84 -4.82
CA PRO A 7 -6.76 13.80 -3.78
C PRO A 7 -6.29 12.36 -3.49
N ASP A 8 -7.19 11.39 -3.56
CA ASP A 8 -6.84 9.97 -3.43
C ASP A 8 -5.94 9.46 -4.55
N ASP A 9 -6.09 9.93 -5.79
CA ASP A 9 -5.20 9.55 -6.88
C ASP A 9 -3.78 10.07 -6.64
N GLN A 10 -3.66 11.29 -6.09
CA GLN A 10 -2.36 11.84 -5.71
C GLN A 10 -1.73 11.05 -4.55
N ALA A 11 -2.51 10.72 -3.52
CA ALA A 11 -2.04 9.92 -2.39
C ALA A 11 -1.63 8.51 -2.85
N LEU A 12 -2.41 7.88 -3.73
CA LEU A 12 -2.09 6.59 -4.32
C LEU A 12 -0.81 6.62 -5.15
N ALA A 13 -0.62 7.67 -5.97
CA ALA A 13 0.61 7.86 -6.75
C ALA A 13 1.84 8.03 -5.85
N ARG A 14 1.71 8.78 -4.74
CA ARG A 14 2.79 8.95 -3.74
C ARG A 14 3.13 7.62 -3.08
N LEU A 15 2.14 6.86 -2.61
CA LEU A 15 2.34 5.55 -2.00
C LEU A 15 3.06 4.58 -2.96
N ARG A 16 2.61 4.48 -4.20
CA ARG A 16 3.24 3.61 -5.21
C ARG A 16 4.68 3.99 -5.53
N ARG A 17 5.00 5.29 -5.52
CA ARG A 17 6.36 5.77 -5.74
C ARG A 17 7.28 5.41 -4.57
N ASP A 18 6.77 5.51 -3.36
CA ASP A 18 7.54 5.31 -2.12
C ASP A 18 7.71 3.80 -1.80
N PHE A 19 6.73 2.97 -2.17
CA PHE A 19 6.70 1.52 -1.88
C PHE A 19 6.70 0.67 -3.15
N ARG A 20 7.77 0.73 -3.94
CA ARG A 20 7.84 0.09 -5.28
C ARG A 20 7.73 -1.44 -5.29
N GLY A 21 7.99 -2.11 -4.16
CA GLY A 21 7.80 -3.56 -4.01
C GLY A 21 6.37 -3.98 -3.67
N HIS A 22 5.46 -3.02 -3.48
CA HIS A 22 4.07 -3.30 -3.10
C HIS A 22 3.12 -3.00 -4.25
N ARG A 23 2.13 -3.88 -4.42
CA ARG A 23 0.94 -3.57 -5.19
C ARG A 23 0.00 -2.79 -4.28
N ILE A 24 -0.27 -1.52 -4.60
CA ILE A 24 -1.14 -0.64 -3.80
C ILE A 24 -2.36 -0.20 -4.62
N TRP A 25 -3.55 -0.29 -4.04
CA TRP A 25 -4.82 0.07 -4.69
C TRP A 25 -5.88 0.54 -3.67
N ARG A 26 -6.96 1.15 -4.16
CA ARG A 26 -8.19 1.38 -3.39
C ARG A 26 -9.18 0.27 -3.68
N SER A 27 -9.75 -0.31 -2.64
CA SER A 27 -10.91 -1.19 -2.76
C SER A 27 -12.09 -0.40 -3.34
N VAL A 28 -12.98 -1.09 -4.05
CA VAL A 28 -14.23 -0.50 -4.54
C VAL A 28 -15.36 -1.15 -3.75
N ARG A 29 -16.15 -0.31 -3.09
CA ARG A 29 -17.31 -0.75 -2.32
C ARG A 29 -18.46 -1.13 -3.25
N SER A 30 -19.46 -1.83 -2.72
CA SER A 30 -20.66 -2.23 -3.46
C SER A 30 -21.48 -1.05 -4.00
N ASP A 31 -21.30 0.14 -3.45
CA ASP A 31 -21.91 1.40 -3.90
C ASP A 31 -21.14 2.09 -5.04
N GLY A 32 -20.04 1.50 -5.52
CA GLY A 32 -19.19 2.06 -6.57
C GLY A 32 -18.22 3.14 -6.09
N LEU A 33 -18.23 3.48 -4.79
CA LEU A 33 -17.31 4.43 -4.20
C LEU A 33 -15.99 3.75 -3.81
N LEU A 34 -14.92 4.55 -3.74
CA LEU A 34 -13.63 4.09 -3.24
C LEU A 34 -13.73 3.77 -1.74
N GLY A 35 -13.45 2.52 -1.39
CA GLY A 35 -13.39 2.00 -0.03
C GLY A 35 -11.98 2.08 0.54
N ASP A 36 -11.55 1.01 1.20
CA ASP A 36 -10.28 0.97 1.93
C ASP A 36 -9.03 1.07 1.04
N TRP A 37 -7.92 1.43 1.66
CA TRP A 37 -6.58 1.44 1.12
C TRP A 37 -5.91 0.08 1.33
N CYS A 38 -5.57 -0.59 0.23
CA CYS A 38 -4.99 -1.92 0.25
C CYS A 38 -3.56 -1.89 -0.31
N ALA A 39 -2.67 -2.65 0.32
CA ALA A 39 -1.32 -2.90 -0.16
C ALA A 39 -0.93 -4.36 0.06
N THR A 40 -0.36 -5.00 -0.95
CA THR A 40 0.25 -6.33 -0.82
C THR A 40 1.71 -6.25 -1.22
N LEU A 41 2.60 -6.80 -0.41
CA LEU A 41 4.01 -6.94 -0.75
C LEU A 41 4.15 -8.02 -1.82
N HIS A 42 4.58 -7.65 -3.03
CA HIS A 42 4.89 -8.62 -4.08
C HIS A 42 6.40 -8.91 -4.07
N ASP A 43 6.88 -9.53 -2.99
CA ASP A 43 8.25 -10.03 -2.89
C ASP A 43 8.21 -11.56 -2.72
N PRO A 44 8.51 -12.35 -3.77
CA PRO A 44 8.55 -13.81 -3.67
C PRO A 44 9.62 -14.30 -2.68
N SER A 45 10.60 -13.47 -2.32
CA SER A 45 11.65 -13.76 -1.34
C SER A 45 11.17 -13.66 0.11
N ALA A 46 10.08 -12.92 0.36
CA ALA A 46 9.57 -12.66 1.70
C ALA A 46 8.74 -13.83 2.27
N GLY A 47 8.36 -14.80 1.41
CA GLY A 47 7.68 -16.05 1.81
C GLY A 47 6.26 -15.90 2.36
N VAL A 48 5.79 -14.68 2.60
CA VAL A 48 4.43 -14.35 3.08
C VAL A 48 3.93 -13.11 2.35
N ASP A 49 2.88 -13.25 1.54
CA ASP A 49 2.11 -12.13 1.00
C ASP A 49 1.33 -11.47 2.14
N LEU A 50 1.90 -10.43 2.75
CA LEU A 50 1.17 -9.61 3.71
C LEU A 50 0.32 -8.60 2.94
N THR A 51 -0.99 -8.84 2.93
CA THR A 51 -1.98 -7.86 2.48
C THR A 51 -2.38 -7.00 3.67
N VAL A 52 -2.02 -5.72 3.62
CA VAL A 52 -2.39 -4.69 4.57
C VAL A 52 -3.59 -3.92 4.02
N ILE A 53 -4.63 -3.76 4.83
CA ILE A 53 -5.83 -2.99 4.50
C ILE A 53 -6.03 -1.95 5.60
N GLN A 54 -6.23 -0.70 5.22
CA GLN A 54 -6.44 0.43 6.13
C GLN A 54 -7.51 1.38 5.59
N ASP A 55 -8.15 2.12 6.48
CA ASP A 55 -9.22 3.07 6.16
C ASP A 55 -8.70 4.36 5.48
N THR A 56 -7.44 4.73 5.73
CA THR A 56 -6.80 5.98 5.26
C THR A 56 -5.44 5.74 4.61
N ALA A 57 -5.00 6.69 3.77
CA ALA A 57 -3.71 6.62 3.09
C ALA A 57 -2.54 6.71 4.07
N GLU A 58 -2.69 7.54 5.10
CA GLU A 58 -1.72 7.76 6.16
C GLU A 58 -1.55 6.50 7.02
N ALA A 59 -2.65 5.89 7.46
CA ALA A 59 -2.59 4.62 8.19
C ALA A 59 -1.95 3.51 7.34
N LEU A 60 -2.26 3.45 6.03
CA LEU A 60 -1.62 2.51 5.13
C LEU A 60 -0.10 2.75 5.06
N ARG A 61 0.33 4.02 4.94
CA ARG A 61 1.76 4.37 4.92
C ARG A 61 2.48 3.92 6.19
N GLU A 62 1.91 4.21 7.36
CA GLU A 62 2.51 3.85 8.65
C GLU A 62 2.63 2.33 8.79
N ALA A 63 1.57 1.60 8.45
CA ALA A 63 1.59 0.14 8.46
C ALA A 63 2.68 -0.42 7.53
N LEU A 64 2.81 0.12 6.31
CA LEU A 64 3.86 -0.28 5.37
C LEU A 64 5.28 0.03 5.89
N LEU A 65 5.48 1.12 6.63
CA LEU A 65 6.78 1.43 7.24
C LEU A 65 7.13 0.44 8.36
N VAL A 66 6.17 0.09 9.20
CA VAL A 66 6.34 -0.92 10.26
C VAL A 66 6.70 -2.28 9.64
N GLU A 67 5.99 -2.70 8.59
CA GLU A 67 6.27 -3.96 7.91
C GLU A 67 7.63 -3.94 7.18
N ALA A 68 7.99 -2.85 6.53
CA ALA A 68 9.31 -2.71 5.91
C ALA A 68 10.44 -2.81 6.95
N ALA A 69 10.24 -2.27 8.16
CA ALA A 69 11.19 -2.42 9.26
C ALA A 69 11.28 -3.88 9.74
N ARG A 70 10.14 -4.58 9.89
CA ARG A 70 10.11 -6.02 10.25
C ARG A 70 10.78 -6.90 9.19
N GLY A 71 10.54 -6.63 7.91
CA GLY A 71 11.14 -7.36 6.79
C GLY A 71 12.67 -7.23 6.74
N LYS A 72 13.20 -6.02 6.96
CA LYS A 72 14.66 -5.80 7.04
C LYS A 72 15.30 -6.55 8.21
N GLN A 73 14.66 -6.60 9.38
CA GLN A 73 15.18 -7.36 10.52
C GLN A 73 15.18 -8.87 10.26
N ARG A 74 14.20 -9.40 9.51
CA ARG A 74 14.19 -10.81 9.10
C ARG A 74 15.22 -11.15 8.03
N GLN A 75 15.48 -10.26 7.08
CA GLN A 75 16.56 -10.48 6.08
C GLN A 75 17.96 -10.40 6.70
N ALA A 76 18.18 -9.53 7.69
CA ALA A 76 19.49 -9.39 8.35
C ALA A 76 19.85 -10.54 9.31
N ALA A 77 18.86 -11.33 9.73
CA ALA A 77 19.04 -12.49 10.61
C ALA A 77 19.20 -13.82 9.83
N ARG A 78 19.33 -13.75 8.51
CA ARG A 78 19.46 -14.90 7.60
C ARG A 78 20.84 -14.93 6.98
#